data_AF-A0A960KP46-F1
#
_entry.id   AF-A0A960KP46-F1
#
_cell.length_a   1.000
_cell.length_b   1.000
_cell.length_c   1.000
_cell.angle_alpha   90.00
_cell.angle_beta   90.00
_cell.angle_gamma   90.00
#
_symmetry.space_group_name_H-M   'P 1'
#
loop_
_entity.id
_entity.type
_entity.pdbx_description
1 polymer ?
#
loop_
_entity_poly.entity_id
_entity_poly.type
_entity_poly.pdbx_seq_one_letter_code
_entity_poly.pdbx_strand_id
1 'polypeptide(L)'
;MSVSKCSSALVLLVLALSLTGLLSQPALAVDFPKAGNDQTEALAKRVEALELKVQQLERSLELLQAGAGALPGQSAAFGWQNQANWRKLGKGMTMAQVQSQLGEPSKVDGGTVTHWYYYPRGGSPTDAGAGHLVFDNAGRLQSWNEPVH
;
A
#
# COMPACT_ATOMS: atom_id res chain seq x y z
N MET A 1 -63.22 -52.57 -32.82
CA MET A 1 -62.58 -51.25 -33.02
C MET A 1 -62.47 -50.56 -31.66
N SER A 2 -61.27 -50.07 -31.33
CA SER A 2 -60.86 -49.13 -30.25
C SER A 2 -61.38 -49.35 -28.81
N VAL A 3 -60.59 -49.71 -27.79
CA VAL A 3 -59.37 -49.10 -27.18
C VAL A 3 -59.65 -47.88 -26.28
N SER A 4 -59.33 -48.09 -25.00
CA SER A 4 -58.84 -47.17 -23.94
C SER A 4 -59.73 -46.13 -23.26
N LYS A 5 -59.80 -46.27 -21.93
CA LYS A 5 -59.27 -45.32 -20.91
C LYS A 5 -59.19 -46.07 -19.56
N CYS A 6 -58.02 -46.56 -19.18
CA CYS A 6 -57.02 -45.88 -18.33
C CYS A 6 -57.54 -45.64 -16.91
N SER A 7 -57.10 -46.45 -15.94
CA SER A 7 -55.87 -46.18 -15.18
C SER A 7 -55.92 -44.83 -14.47
N SER A 8 -56.56 -44.78 -13.29
CA SER A 8 -56.34 -43.67 -12.33
C SER A 8 -56.86 -43.91 -10.91
N ALA A 9 -57.60 -44.99 -10.64
CA ALA A 9 -58.26 -45.13 -9.34
C ALA A 9 -57.64 -46.15 -8.37
N LEU A 10 -56.64 -46.94 -8.78
CA LEU A 10 -56.19 -48.11 -8.00
C LEU A 10 -54.73 -48.08 -7.48
N VAL A 11 -53.98 -47.01 -7.74
CA VAL A 11 -52.57 -46.91 -7.29
C VAL A 11 -52.43 -46.13 -5.96
N LEU A 12 -53.48 -45.45 -5.49
CA LEU A 12 -53.39 -44.57 -4.32
C LEU A 12 -53.72 -45.23 -2.96
N LEU A 13 -53.94 -46.55 -2.89
CA LEU A 13 -54.37 -47.20 -1.63
C LEU A 13 -53.43 -48.31 -1.12
N VAL A 14 -52.19 -48.43 -1.61
CA VAL A 14 -51.25 -49.50 -1.19
C VAL A 14 -49.95 -48.98 -0.55
N LEU A 15 -49.79 -47.67 -0.35
CA LEU A 15 -48.60 -47.10 0.33
C LEU A 15 -48.81 -46.71 1.80
N ALA A 16 -49.93 -47.12 2.39
CA ALA A 16 -50.22 -46.91 3.80
C ALA A 16 -50.34 -48.28 4.48
N LEU A 17 -49.21 -48.92 4.81
CA LEU A 17 -49.03 -49.97 5.83
C LEU A 17 -47.70 -50.71 5.58
N SER A 18 -46.57 -50.11 5.97
CA SER A 18 -45.39 -50.91 6.35
C SER A 18 -44.45 -50.09 7.23
N LEU A 19 -44.14 -50.66 8.39
CA LEU A 19 -42.98 -50.36 9.24
C LEU A 19 -43.00 -49.10 10.13
N THR A 20 -43.90 -49.12 11.11
CA THR A 20 -43.50 -48.73 12.47
C THR A 20 -42.50 -49.75 13.02
N GLY A 21 -41.27 -49.32 13.31
CA GLY A 21 -40.35 -50.10 14.14
C GLY A 21 -38.87 -49.79 13.92
N LEU A 22 -38.25 -49.22 14.96
CA LEU A 22 -36.83 -49.31 15.31
C LEU A 22 -35.84 -48.41 14.53
N LEU A 23 -35.52 -47.24 15.08
CA LEU A 23 -34.32 -47.08 15.92
C LEU A 23 -34.22 -45.62 16.40
N SER A 24 -34.31 -45.48 17.72
CA SER A 24 -33.71 -44.41 18.50
C SER A 24 -32.27 -44.18 18.03
N GLN A 25 -32.03 -43.14 17.24
CA GLN A 25 -30.69 -42.61 17.04
C GLN A 25 -30.44 -41.60 18.16
N PRO A 26 -29.40 -41.77 19.01
CA PRO A 26 -28.90 -40.62 19.75
C PRO A 26 -28.49 -39.61 18.68
N ALA A 27 -28.99 -38.38 18.77
CA ALA A 27 -28.43 -37.27 18.04
C ALA A 27 -26.95 -37.21 18.44
N LEU A 28 -26.08 -37.80 17.61
CA LEU A 28 -24.67 -37.52 17.65
C LEU A 28 -24.60 -36.02 17.35
N ALA A 29 -24.39 -35.24 18.41
CA ALA A 29 -23.90 -33.89 18.29
C ALA A 29 -22.66 -34.00 17.41
N VAL A 30 -22.81 -33.63 16.15
CA VAL A 30 -21.68 -33.44 15.26
C VAL A 30 -20.99 -32.21 15.83
N ASP A 31 -20.00 -32.46 16.69
CA ASP A 31 -19.07 -31.45 17.16
C ASP A 31 -18.23 -31.08 15.93
N PHE A 32 -18.76 -30.15 15.14
CA PHE A 32 -18.03 -29.61 14.02
C PHE A 32 -16.79 -28.94 14.59
N PRO A 33 -15.57 -29.30 14.13
CA PRO A 33 -14.36 -28.69 14.66
C PRO A 33 -14.44 -27.18 14.47
N LYS A 34 -14.51 -26.47 15.60
CA LYS A 34 -14.55 -25.01 15.75
C LYS A 34 -13.36 -24.29 15.08
N ALA A 35 -12.39 -25.03 14.56
CA ALA A 35 -11.21 -24.53 13.87
C ALA A 35 -11.52 -23.58 12.69
N GLY A 36 -12.61 -23.79 11.95
CA GLY A 36 -13.01 -22.89 10.87
C GLY A 36 -13.53 -21.54 11.37
N ASN A 37 -14.21 -21.54 12.53
CA ASN A 37 -14.84 -20.37 13.11
C ASN A 37 -13.82 -19.47 13.85
N ASP A 38 -12.81 -20.10 14.46
CA ASP A 38 -11.74 -19.38 15.16
C ASP A 38 -10.81 -18.66 14.16
N GLN A 39 -10.58 -19.24 12.97
CA GLN A 39 -9.81 -18.63 11.90
C GLN A 39 -10.56 -17.45 11.24
N THR A 40 -11.86 -17.59 11.01
CA THR A 40 -12.68 -16.49 10.47
C THR A 40 -12.80 -15.34 11.47
N GLU A 41 -12.92 -15.62 12.77
CA GLU A 41 -12.91 -14.59 13.81
C GLU A 41 -11.54 -13.90 13.93
N ALA A 42 -10.44 -14.66 13.86
CA ALA A 42 -9.09 -14.10 13.89
C ALA A 42 -8.79 -13.24 12.65
N LEU A 43 -9.25 -13.65 11.47
CA LEU A 43 -9.13 -12.85 10.25
C LEU A 43 -9.97 -11.57 10.34
N ALA A 44 -11.21 -11.64 10.82
CA ALA A 44 -12.08 -10.48 10.97
C ALA A 44 -11.44 -9.41 11.88
N LYS A 45 -10.87 -9.82 13.03
CA LYS A 45 -10.13 -8.92 13.92
C LYS A 45 -8.90 -8.29 13.26
N ARG A 46 -8.21 -9.04 12.40
CA ARG A 46 -7.03 -8.53 11.69
C ARG A 46 -7.40 -7.55 10.59
N VAL A 47 -8.51 -7.78 9.89
CA VAL A 47 -9.06 -6.86 8.89
C VAL A 47 -9.43 -5.54 9.56
N GLU A 48 -10.20 -5.58 10.66
CA GLU A 48 -10.58 -4.37 11.41
C GLU A 48 -9.34 -3.60 11.91
N ALA A 49 -8.35 -4.29 12.47
CA ALA A 49 -7.11 -3.67 12.91
C ALA A 49 -6.30 -3.04 11.76
N LEU A 50 -6.35 -3.63 10.57
CA LEU A 50 -5.69 -3.10 9.38
C LEU A 50 -6.45 -1.91 8.80
N GLU A 51 -7.78 -1.96 8.74
CA GLU A 51 -8.62 -0.85 8.31
C GLU A 51 -8.42 0.38 9.21
N LEU A 52 -8.37 0.18 10.53
CA LEU A 52 -8.06 1.25 11.48
C LEU A 52 -6.66 1.85 11.25
N LYS A 53 -5.65 1.01 10.99
CA LYS A 53 -4.30 1.48 10.66
C LYS A 53 -4.29 2.25 9.34
N VAL A 54 -4.99 1.77 8.32
CA VAL A 54 -5.12 2.46 7.03
C VAL A 54 -5.76 3.83 7.23
N GLN A 55 -6.89 3.92 7.92
CA GLN A 55 -7.53 5.20 8.21
C GLN A 55 -6.65 6.14 9.04
N GLN A 56 -5.89 5.62 9.99
CA GLN A 56 -4.96 6.42 10.77
C GLN A 56 -3.81 6.94 9.91
N LEU A 57 -3.28 6.13 9.01
CA LEU A 57 -2.23 6.51 8.08
C LEU A 57 -2.74 7.52 7.06
N GLU A 58 -3.91 7.31 6.48
CA GLU A 58 -4.58 8.24 5.57
C GLU A 58 -4.82 9.59 6.25
N ARG A 59 -5.37 9.60 7.46
CA ARG A 59 -5.54 10.84 8.25
C ARG A 59 -4.20 11.51 8.55
N SER A 60 -3.16 10.74 8.88
CA SER A 60 -1.82 11.29 9.12
C SER A 60 -1.25 11.91 7.84
N LEU A 61 -1.46 11.28 6.69
CA LEU A 61 -1.07 11.81 5.39
C LEU A 61 -1.85 13.07 5.03
N GLU A 62 -3.17 13.10 5.25
CA GLU A 62 -3.99 14.29 5.02
C GLU A 62 -3.57 15.44 5.92
N LEU A 63 -3.29 15.19 7.20
CA LEU A 63 -2.79 16.22 8.12
C LEU A 63 -1.41 16.74 7.69
N LEU A 64 -0.53 15.85 7.25
CA LEU A 64 0.78 16.22 6.72
C LEU A 64 0.68 16.97 5.40
N GLN A 65 -0.25 16.60 4.51
CA GLN A 65 -0.46 17.25 3.22
C GLN A 65 -1.19 18.61 3.36
N ALA A 66 -2.16 18.70 4.26
CA ALA A 66 -2.82 19.95 4.64
C ALA A 66 -1.83 20.90 5.34
N GLY A 67 -0.90 20.37 6.13
CA GLY A 67 0.22 21.10 6.72
C GLY A 67 1.39 21.36 5.76
N ALA A 68 1.53 20.59 4.68
CA ALA A 68 2.59 20.73 3.67
C ALA A 68 2.46 22.00 2.82
N GLY A 69 1.38 22.77 3.01
CA GLY A 69 1.32 24.14 2.51
C GLY A 69 2.23 25.13 3.24
N ALA A 70 2.76 24.83 4.44
CA ALA A 70 3.34 25.87 5.28
C ALA A 70 4.40 25.45 6.32
N LEU A 71 5.30 24.50 6.04
CA LEU A 71 6.51 24.33 6.87
C LEU A 71 7.77 24.11 6.02
N PRO A 72 8.58 25.16 5.78
CA PRO A 72 9.90 25.02 5.18
C PRO A 72 10.84 24.36 6.21
N GLY A 73 11.13 23.07 6.07
CA GLY A 73 12.18 22.42 6.86
C GLY A 73 12.06 20.92 7.05
N GLN A 74 10.87 20.36 7.29
CA GLN A 74 10.74 18.91 7.58
C GLN A 74 10.67 18.04 6.32
N SER A 75 10.11 18.54 5.21
CA SER A 75 10.17 17.86 3.91
C SER A 75 11.57 17.89 3.28
N ALA A 76 12.45 18.77 3.73
CA ALA A 76 13.74 18.99 3.07
C ALA A 76 14.76 17.89 3.41
N ALA A 77 14.76 17.33 4.63
CA ALA A 77 15.76 16.34 5.05
C ALA A 77 15.90 15.12 4.11
N PHE A 78 14.81 14.74 3.44
CA PHE A 78 14.79 13.70 2.41
C PHE A 78 14.18 14.21 1.09
N GLY A 79 14.19 15.53 0.88
CA GLY A 79 13.57 16.17 -0.29
C GLY A 79 14.14 15.65 -1.60
N TRP A 80 15.43 15.32 -1.61
CA TRP A 80 16.15 14.70 -2.71
C TRP A 80 15.71 13.27 -3.05
N GLN A 81 14.98 12.56 -2.19
CA GLN A 81 14.45 11.23 -2.54
C GLN A 81 13.20 11.33 -3.44
N ASN A 82 12.54 12.48 -3.45
CA ASN A 82 11.33 12.72 -4.23
C ASN A 82 11.68 13.34 -5.60
N GLN A 83 11.50 12.58 -6.68
CA GLN A 83 11.75 13.03 -8.05
C GLN A 83 10.99 14.30 -8.43
N ALA A 84 9.79 14.54 -7.86
CA ALA A 84 9.04 15.76 -8.13
C ALA A 84 9.77 17.03 -7.66
N ASN A 85 10.63 16.94 -6.65
CA ASN A 85 11.43 18.09 -6.18
C ASN A 85 12.61 18.37 -7.12
N TRP A 86 13.21 17.35 -7.74
CA TRP A 86 14.24 17.53 -8.77
C TRP A 86 13.70 18.24 -10.01
N ARG A 87 12.46 17.94 -10.39
CA ARG A 87 11.81 18.59 -11.55
C ARG A 87 11.41 20.03 -11.29
N LYS A 88 11.38 20.48 -10.04
CA LYS A 88 11.19 21.90 -9.68
C LYS A 88 12.47 22.71 -9.77
N LEU A 89 13.64 22.06 -9.88
CA LEU A 89 14.91 22.76 -10.02
C LEU A 89 14.96 23.51 -11.35
N GLY A 90 15.59 24.68 -11.32
CA GLY A 90 15.76 25.52 -12.49
C GLY A 90 17.18 26.10 -12.54
N LYS A 91 17.68 26.32 -13.75
CA LYS A 91 18.96 27.02 -13.94
C LYS A 91 18.91 28.41 -13.28
N GLY A 92 19.99 28.82 -12.64
CA GLY A 92 20.07 30.10 -11.92
C GLY A 92 19.60 30.06 -10.47
N MET A 93 19.03 28.94 -9.99
CA MET A 93 18.69 28.80 -8.57
C MET A 93 19.94 28.91 -7.70
N THR A 94 19.81 29.61 -6.57
CA THR A 94 20.87 29.69 -5.55
C THR A 94 20.98 28.39 -4.78
N MET A 95 22.14 28.14 -4.17
CA MET A 95 22.34 27.00 -3.25
C MET A 95 21.27 26.94 -2.15
N ALA A 96 20.92 28.08 -1.54
CA ALA A 96 19.88 28.14 -0.50
C ALA A 96 18.49 27.73 -1.02
N GLN A 97 18.14 28.16 -2.24
CA GLN A 97 16.89 27.73 -2.88
C GLN A 97 16.90 26.23 -3.15
N VAL A 98 18.00 25.67 -3.66
CA VAL A 98 18.12 24.23 -3.88
C VAL A 98 18.00 23.46 -2.57
N GLN A 99 18.70 23.89 -1.52
CA GLN A 99 18.69 23.29 -0.20
C GLN A 99 17.29 23.32 0.43
N SER A 100 16.50 24.36 0.17
CA SER A 100 15.08 24.42 0.58
C SER A 100 14.21 23.36 -0.08
N GLN A 101 14.57 22.91 -1.29
CA GLN A 101 13.82 21.91 -2.06
C GLN A 101 14.28 20.48 -1.80
N LEU A 102 15.60 20.26 -1.76
CA LEU A 102 16.21 18.92 -1.72
C LEU A 102 16.77 18.55 -0.34
N GLY A 103 17.01 19.53 0.53
CA GLY A 103 17.70 19.36 1.80
C GLY A 103 19.19 19.60 1.74
N GLU A 104 19.88 19.12 2.78
CA GLU A 104 21.34 19.14 2.84
C GLU A 104 21.93 18.10 1.87
N PRO A 105 22.97 18.45 1.10
CA PRO A 105 23.69 17.47 0.29
C PRO A 105 24.45 16.48 1.17
N SER A 106 24.55 15.23 0.70
CA SER A 106 25.37 14.19 1.33
C SER A 106 26.87 14.49 1.23
N LYS A 107 27.28 15.16 0.14
CA LYS A 107 28.66 15.59 -0.09
C LYS A 107 28.71 16.88 -0.91
N VAL A 108 29.66 17.74 -0.57
CA VAL A 108 29.98 18.97 -1.32
C VAL A 108 31.44 18.95 -1.69
N ASP A 109 31.73 19.02 -2.98
CA ASP A 109 33.08 19.19 -3.52
C ASP A 109 33.22 20.60 -4.10
N GLY A 110 34.05 21.43 -3.47
CA GLY A 110 34.37 22.78 -3.92
C GLY A 110 35.56 22.79 -4.88
N GLY A 111 35.58 23.75 -5.80
CA GLY A 111 36.63 23.94 -6.79
C GLY A 111 36.36 25.17 -7.66
N THR A 112 36.74 25.13 -8.94
CA THR A 112 36.33 26.17 -9.91
C THR A 112 34.81 26.29 -9.95
N VAL A 113 34.12 25.16 -10.01
CA VAL A 113 32.67 25.02 -9.85
C VAL A 113 32.39 24.21 -8.59
N THR A 114 31.17 24.32 -8.05
CA THR A 114 30.77 23.56 -6.86
C THR A 114 29.90 22.38 -7.24
N HIS A 115 30.25 21.18 -6.77
CA HIS A 115 29.49 19.97 -7.01
C HIS A 115 28.81 19.50 -5.72
N TRP A 116 27.51 19.24 -5.81
CA TRP A 116 26.73 18.66 -4.72
C TRP A 116 26.25 17.28 -5.10
N TYR A 117 26.30 16.35 -4.15
CA TYR A 117 25.88 14.97 -4.32
C TYR A 117 24.87 14.59 -3.25
N TYR A 118 23.85 13.84 -3.67
CA TYR A 118 22.80 13.30 -2.81
C TYR A 118 22.75 11.79 -2.99
N TYR A 119 22.96 11.05 -1.91
CA TYR A 119 22.95 9.59 -1.90
C TYR A 119 22.60 9.09 -0.48
N PRO A 120 22.04 7.88 -0.35
CA PRO A 120 21.62 7.36 0.96
C PRO A 120 22.82 7.15 1.88
N ARG A 121 22.55 7.07 3.19
CA ARG A 121 23.59 6.82 4.18
C ARG A 121 24.31 5.51 3.88
N GLY A 122 25.64 5.56 3.74
CA GLY A 122 26.47 4.41 3.39
C GLY A 122 26.58 4.15 1.87
N GLY A 123 25.91 4.95 1.04
CA GLY A 123 26.08 4.94 -0.41
C GLY A 123 27.27 5.79 -0.88
N SER A 124 27.41 5.88 -2.21
CA SER A 124 28.46 6.59 -2.92
C SER A 124 27.89 7.55 -3.98
N PRO A 125 28.57 8.67 -4.30
CA PRO A 125 28.25 9.53 -5.45
C PRO A 125 28.14 8.81 -6.80
N THR A 126 28.72 7.62 -6.92
CA THR A 126 28.74 6.81 -8.15
C THR A 126 27.57 5.83 -8.26
N ASP A 127 26.74 5.73 -7.23
CA ASP A 127 25.62 4.80 -7.22
C ASP A 127 24.54 5.26 -8.22
N ALA A 128 23.83 4.31 -8.84
CA ALA A 128 22.78 4.62 -9.82
C ALA A 128 21.64 5.48 -9.21
N GLY A 129 21.41 5.35 -7.89
CA GLY A 129 20.45 6.15 -7.14
C GLY A 129 21.02 7.45 -6.56
N ALA A 130 22.21 7.88 -7.00
CA ALA A 130 22.80 9.15 -6.57
C ALA A 130 22.36 10.30 -7.48
N GLY A 131 22.00 11.42 -6.85
CA GLY A 131 21.73 12.68 -7.53
C GLY A 131 22.95 13.59 -7.52
N HIS A 132 23.11 14.39 -8.57
CA HIS A 132 24.27 15.28 -8.75
C HIS A 132 23.82 16.66 -9.20
N LEU A 133 24.43 17.71 -8.65
CA LEU A 133 24.21 19.09 -9.06
C LEU A 133 25.54 19.80 -9.27
N VAL A 134 25.54 20.74 -10.21
CA VAL A 134 26.69 21.59 -10.52
C VAL A 134 26.28 23.05 -10.42
N PHE A 135 27.00 23.80 -9.59
CA PHE A 135 26.86 25.23 -9.45
C PHE A 135 28.06 25.94 -10.07
N ASP A 136 27.81 27.08 -10.71
CA ASP A 136 28.90 27.96 -11.16
C ASP A 136 29.61 28.66 -9.99
N ASN A 137 30.62 29.45 -10.33
CA ASN A 137 31.44 30.20 -9.39
C ASN A 137 30.65 31.27 -8.63
N ALA A 138 29.46 31.67 -9.13
CA ALA A 138 28.55 32.59 -8.47
C ALA A 138 27.51 31.86 -7.58
N GLY A 139 27.62 30.53 -7.45
CA GLY A 139 26.73 29.71 -6.67
C GLY A 139 25.35 29.51 -7.28
N ARG A 140 25.25 29.60 -8.62
CA ARG A 140 24.01 29.38 -9.38
C ARG A 140 23.99 27.99 -10.00
N LEU A 141 22.85 27.31 -9.88
CA LEU A 141 22.63 25.99 -10.46
C LEU A 141 22.74 26.05 -11.98
N GLN A 142 23.61 25.22 -12.56
CA GLN A 142 23.84 25.15 -14.01
C GLN A 142 23.27 23.85 -14.61
N SER A 143 23.47 22.74 -13.93
CA SER A 143 22.98 21.42 -14.35
C SER A 143 22.74 20.51 -13.14
N TRP A 144 21.91 19.49 -13.35
CA TRP A 144 21.68 18.43 -12.37
C TRP A 144 21.35 17.11 -13.08
N ASN A 145 21.62 16.02 -12.39
CA ASN A 145 21.15 14.69 -12.73
C ASN A 145 20.32 14.16 -11.55
N GLU A 146 19.10 13.73 -11.84
CA GLU A 146 18.22 13.16 -10.82
C GLU A 146 18.54 11.67 -10.59
N PRO A 147 18.34 11.15 -9.36
CA PRO A 147 18.48 9.73 -9.06
C PRO A 147 17.60 8.86 -9.97
N VAL A 148 18.15 7.76 -10.46
CA VAL A 148 17.37 6.72 -11.15
C VAL A 148 16.91 5.71 -10.09
N HIS A 149 15.60 5.58 -9.89
CA HIS A 149 14.98 4.60 -8.99
C HIS A 149 14.60 3.32 -9.73
#